data_AF-A0A1K2F7K2-F1
#
_entry.id   AF-A0A1K2F7K2-F1
#
_cell.length_a   1.000
_cell.length_b   1.000
_cell.length_c   1.000
_cell.angle_alpha   90.00
_cell.angle_beta   90.00
_cell.angle_gamma   90.00
#
_symmetry.space_group_name_H-M   'P 1'
#
loop_
_entity.id
_entity.type
_entity.pdbx_description
1 polymer ?
#
loop_
_entity_poly.entity_id
_entity_poly.type
_entity_poly.pdbx_seq_one_letter_code
_entity_poly.pdbx_strand_id
1 'polypeptide(L)'
;VRTAPAGDVQDTQQTGKGYANNLDGWIKQSLAIMKAKGIPGSYEGLHRNIMRESGGNPNAENGWDINAQKGTPSKGLLQVIQPTFSAYHVAGTAHDLTNPVANITAAANYAADRYGSIDNVNSAY
;
A
#
# COMPACT_ATOMS: atom_id res chain seq x y z
N VAL A 1 3.39 -1.58 -50.36
CA VAL A 1 2.58 -2.09 -49.23
C VAL A 1 3.04 -1.37 -47.98
N ARG A 2 2.14 -0.65 -47.31
CA ARG A 2 2.42 0.26 -46.18
C ARG A 2 2.11 -0.44 -44.84
N THR A 3 3.00 -0.20 -43.86
CA THR A 3 2.74 0.05 -42.42
C THR A 3 2.09 -1.02 -41.53
N ALA A 4 2.85 -1.48 -40.53
CA ALA A 4 2.39 -1.52 -39.13
C ALA A 4 2.70 -0.16 -38.47
N PRO A 5 1.96 0.28 -37.43
CA PRO A 5 2.41 0.01 -36.03
C PRO A 5 1.22 -0.23 -35.05
N ALA A 6 1.35 -1.15 -34.09
CA ALA A 6 1.77 -0.95 -32.70
C ALA A 6 0.61 -0.81 -31.69
N GLY A 7 0.46 -1.88 -30.90
CA GLY A 7 0.07 -1.94 -29.49
C GLY A 7 -0.90 -0.91 -28.93
N ASP A 8 -2.14 -1.34 -28.72
CA ASP A 8 -3.12 -0.66 -27.86
C ASP A 8 -2.66 -0.71 -26.40
N VAL A 9 -2.15 0.43 -25.91
CA VAL A 9 -1.92 0.70 -24.49
C VAL A 9 -3.26 1.01 -23.83
N GLN A 10 -3.77 0.07 -23.02
CA GLN A 10 -5.01 0.25 -22.26
C GLN A 10 -4.82 1.17 -21.04
N ASP A 11 -5.38 2.37 -21.17
CA ASP A 11 -6.16 3.15 -20.21
C ASP A 11 -5.66 3.23 -18.75
N THR A 12 -4.96 4.33 -18.41
CA THR A 12 -4.59 4.68 -17.04
C THR A 12 -5.59 5.67 -16.45
N GLN A 13 -6.61 5.16 -15.77
CA GLN A 13 -7.54 5.98 -14.99
C GLN A 13 -6.78 6.67 -13.83
N GLN A 14 -6.60 7.99 -13.93
CA GLN A 14 -5.97 8.83 -12.92
C GLN A 14 -6.90 9.02 -11.72
N THR A 15 -6.46 8.68 -10.51
CA THR A 15 -7.22 9.01 -9.29
C THR A 15 -6.80 10.40 -8.78
N GLY A 16 -7.75 11.34 -8.76
CA GLY A 16 -7.85 12.57 -7.93
C GLY A 16 -6.72 13.63 -7.88
N LYS A 17 -5.46 13.29 -8.18
CA LYS A 17 -4.28 14.17 -8.10
C LYS A 17 -3.19 13.84 -9.15
N GLY A 18 -3.57 13.16 -10.24
CA GLY A 18 -2.65 12.85 -11.33
C GLY A 18 -1.73 11.64 -11.09
N TYR A 19 -1.98 10.84 -10.04
CA TYR A 19 -1.26 9.59 -9.83
C TYR A 19 -1.86 8.48 -10.69
N ALA A 20 -0.99 7.62 -11.24
CA ALA A 20 -1.41 6.43 -11.96
C ALA A 20 -2.11 5.43 -11.02
N ASN A 21 -3.09 4.68 -11.51
CA ASN A 21 -3.75 3.63 -10.74
C ASN A 21 -2.97 2.30 -10.84
N ASN A 22 -1.75 2.31 -10.32
CA ASN A 22 -0.86 1.15 -10.26
C ASN A 22 0.09 1.28 -9.05
N LEU A 23 0.93 0.27 -8.82
CA LEU A 23 1.81 0.21 -7.64
C LEU A 23 2.67 1.47 -7.47
N ASP A 24 3.32 1.94 -8.54
CA ASP A 24 4.14 3.16 -8.50
C ASP A 24 3.31 4.39 -8.11
N GLY A 25 2.13 4.57 -8.74
CA GLY A 25 1.25 5.69 -8.44
C GLY A 25 0.70 5.65 -7.02
N TRP A 26 0.33 4.47 -6.51
CA TRP A 26 -0.15 4.30 -5.14
C TRP A 26 0.96 4.59 -4.11
N ILE A 27 2.19 4.15 -4.36
CA ILE A 27 3.33 4.47 -3.49
C ILE A 27 3.59 5.98 -3.49
N LYS A 28 3.66 6.61 -4.67
CA LYS A 28 3.90 8.07 -4.79
C LYS A 28 2.81 8.90 -4.12
N GLN A 29 1.55 8.50 -4.28
CA GLN A 29 0.44 9.16 -3.61
C GLN A 29 0.55 9.01 -2.10
N SER A 30 0.88 7.81 -1.61
CA SER A 30 1.07 7.55 -0.17
C SER A 30 2.22 8.39 0.39
N LEU A 31 3.36 8.46 -0.30
CA LEU A 31 4.50 9.31 0.10
C LEU A 31 4.12 10.79 0.20
N ALA A 32 3.29 11.30 -0.71
CA ALA A 32 2.82 12.68 -0.64
C ALA A 32 1.95 12.92 0.61
N ILE A 33 1.08 11.96 0.96
CA ILE A 33 0.25 12.02 2.17
C ILE A 33 1.12 11.89 3.42
N MET A 34 2.03 10.91 3.45
CA MET A 34 2.98 10.69 4.53
C MET A 34 3.80 11.95 4.82
N LYS A 35 4.36 12.58 3.79
CA LYS A 35 5.10 13.84 3.93
C LYS A 35 4.24 14.95 4.54
N ALA A 36 2.99 15.10 4.09
CA ALA A 36 2.07 16.10 4.64
C ALA A 36 1.66 15.82 6.10
N LYS A 37 1.81 14.58 6.58
CA LYS A 37 1.44 14.14 7.93
C LYS A 37 2.65 13.89 8.83
N GLY A 38 3.87 14.12 8.35
CA GLY A 38 5.09 13.87 9.11
C GLY A 38 5.42 12.39 9.33
N ILE A 39 4.90 11.50 8.48
CA ILE A 39 5.18 10.06 8.54
C ILE A 39 6.45 9.78 7.72
N PRO A 40 7.54 9.30 8.32
CA PRO A 40 8.78 8.97 7.61
C PRO A 40 8.64 7.71 6.75
N GLY A 41 9.36 7.69 5.63
CA GLY A 41 9.49 6.53 4.76
C GLY A 41 9.96 6.89 3.36
N SER A 42 10.51 5.91 2.64
CA SER A 42 10.97 6.05 1.26
C SER A 42 10.16 5.20 0.28
N TYR A 43 10.27 5.53 -1.01
CA TYR A 43 9.71 4.70 -2.09
C TYR A 43 10.23 3.27 -2.01
N GLU A 44 11.54 3.10 -1.84
CA GLU A 44 12.17 1.77 -1.79
C GLU A 44 11.80 0.98 -0.54
N GLY A 45 11.63 1.66 0.60
CA GLY A 45 11.10 1.05 1.82
C GLY A 45 9.69 0.51 1.58
N LEU A 46 8.79 1.33 1.05
CA LEU A 46 7.43 0.90 0.72
C LEU A 46 7.43 -0.25 -0.29
N HIS A 47 8.10 -0.06 -1.43
CA HIS A 47 8.14 -1.03 -2.52
C HIS A 47 8.70 -2.39 -2.06
N ARG A 48 9.83 -2.41 -1.34
CA ARG A 48 10.45 -3.64 -0.82
C ARG A 48 9.49 -4.42 0.09
N ASN A 49 8.86 -3.74 1.04
CA ASN A 49 7.94 -4.38 1.97
C ASN A 49 6.68 -4.88 1.21
N ILE A 50 6.10 -4.09 0.31
CA ILE A 50 4.92 -4.49 -0.48
C ILE A 50 5.21 -5.76 -1.30
N MET A 51 6.36 -5.81 -1.97
CA MET A 51 6.73 -6.96 -2.79
C MET A 51 6.93 -8.22 -1.96
N ARG A 52 7.43 -8.10 -0.72
CA ARG A 52 7.55 -9.23 0.20
C ARG A 52 6.19 -9.70 0.73
N GLU A 53 5.30 -8.77 1.08
CA GLU A 53 4.02 -9.09 1.72
C GLU A 53 2.96 -9.62 0.74
N SER A 54 2.86 -9.03 -0.45
CA SER A 54 1.74 -9.28 -1.37
C SER A 54 2.14 -9.47 -2.82
N GLY A 55 3.42 -9.30 -3.16
CA GLY A 55 3.86 -9.23 -4.56
C GLY A 55 3.23 -8.07 -5.34
N GLY A 56 2.73 -7.04 -4.65
CA GLY A 56 2.03 -5.90 -5.27
C GLY A 56 0.53 -6.12 -5.49
N ASN A 57 -0.07 -7.18 -4.95
CA ASN A 57 -1.51 -7.43 -5.05
C ASN A 57 -2.30 -6.70 -3.95
N PRO A 58 -3.09 -5.66 -4.28
CA PRO A 58 -3.87 -4.92 -3.28
C PRO A 58 -5.05 -5.71 -2.69
N ASN A 59 -5.40 -6.84 -3.30
CA ASN A 59 -6.46 -7.73 -2.83
C ASN A 59 -5.91 -8.98 -2.13
N ALA A 60 -4.63 -9.02 -1.79
CA ALA A 60 -4.04 -10.14 -1.05
C ALA A 60 -4.71 -10.29 0.33
N GLU A 61 -5.06 -11.52 0.70
CA GLU A 61 -5.67 -11.86 1.99
C GLU A 61 -5.06 -13.16 2.51
N ASN A 62 -4.65 -13.16 3.79
CA ASN A 62 -4.16 -14.36 4.46
C ASN A 62 -5.32 -15.05 5.20
N GLY A 63 -5.63 -16.29 4.83
CA GLY A 63 -6.71 -17.06 5.44
C GLY A 63 -6.29 -18.13 6.45
N TRP A 64 -5.00 -18.34 6.71
CA TRP A 64 -4.53 -19.53 7.44
C TRP A 64 -3.93 -19.24 8.82
N ASP A 65 -3.45 -18.02 9.07
CA ASP A 65 -2.77 -17.68 10.32
C ASP A 65 -3.74 -17.53 11.53
N ILE A 66 -3.17 -17.25 12.70
CA ILE A 66 -3.95 -17.07 13.93
C ILE A 66 -4.89 -15.86 13.87
N ASN A 67 -4.58 -14.84 13.08
CA ASN A 67 -5.45 -13.67 12.92
C ASN A 67 -6.66 -14.01 12.06
N ALA A 68 -6.47 -14.77 10.99
CA ALA A 68 -7.54 -15.32 10.16
C ALA A 68 -8.47 -16.23 10.99
N GLN A 69 -7.90 -17.11 11.82
CA GLN A 69 -8.67 -17.97 12.74
C GLN A 69 -9.46 -17.16 13.78
N LYS A 70 -8.97 -15.98 14.16
CA LYS A 70 -9.66 -15.01 15.05
C LYS A 70 -10.63 -14.07 14.30
N GLY A 71 -10.78 -14.23 12.98
CA GLY A 71 -11.70 -13.43 12.17
C GLY A 71 -11.17 -12.06 11.72
N THR A 72 -9.88 -11.79 11.90
CA THR A 72 -9.22 -10.53 11.47
C THR A 72 -8.01 -10.82 10.58
N PRO A 73 -8.20 -11.47 9.41
CA PRO A 73 -7.11 -11.79 8.51
C PRO A 73 -6.32 -10.55 8.08
N SER A 74 -5.02 -10.71 7.83
CA SER A 74 -4.19 -9.67 7.22
C SER A 74 -4.59 -9.47 5.75
N LYS A 75 -4.66 -8.21 5.30
CA LYS A 75 -5.08 -7.87 3.94
C LYS A 75 -4.26 -6.75 3.30
N GLY A 76 -4.34 -6.70 1.98
CA GLY A 76 -3.82 -5.63 1.16
C GLY A 76 -2.31 -5.70 0.92
N LEU A 77 -1.78 -4.61 0.39
CA LEU A 77 -0.41 -4.52 -0.11
C LEU A 77 0.66 -4.80 0.95
N LEU A 78 0.41 -4.42 2.21
CA LEU A 78 1.32 -4.61 3.34
C LEU A 78 0.75 -5.54 4.41
N GLN A 79 -0.24 -6.37 4.07
CA GLN A 79 -0.77 -7.41 4.96
C GLN A 79 -1.11 -6.91 6.37
N VAL A 80 -1.85 -5.79 6.45
CA VAL A 80 -2.28 -5.19 7.72
C VAL A 80 -3.60 -5.83 8.17
N ILE A 81 -3.75 -6.07 9.48
CA ILE A 81 -5.04 -6.51 10.07
C ILE A 81 -5.96 -5.31 10.37
N GLN A 82 -7.28 -5.55 10.35
CA GLN A 82 -8.28 -4.49 10.55
C GLN A 82 -8.08 -3.64 11.83
N PRO A 83 -7.75 -4.21 13.01
CA PRO A 83 -7.51 -3.41 14.21
C PRO A 83 -6.34 -2.43 14.05
N THR A 84 -5.23 -2.88 13.46
CA THR A 84 -4.06 -2.04 13.20
C THR A 84 -4.39 -0.94 12.20
N PHE A 85 -5.06 -1.27 11.10
CA PHE A 85 -5.48 -0.26 10.12
C PHE A 85 -6.38 0.81 10.75
N SER A 86 -7.30 0.40 11.63
CA SER A 86 -8.21 1.33 12.29
C SER A 86 -7.46 2.25 13.26
N ALA A 87 -6.48 1.73 14.00
CA ALA A 87 -5.67 2.52 14.93
C ALA A 87 -4.68 3.48 14.25
N TYR A 88 -4.15 3.10 13.08
CA TYR A 88 -3.12 3.87 12.36
C TYR A 88 -3.63 4.52 11.07
N HIS A 89 -4.95 4.53 10.86
CA HIS A 89 -5.57 5.17 9.70
C HIS A 89 -5.13 6.63 9.59
N VAL A 90 -4.84 7.08 8.37
CA VAL A 90 -4.37 8.43 8.11
C VAL A 90 -5.45 9.25 7.43
N ALA A 91 -5.90 10.30 8.13
CA ALA A 91 -6.94 11.19 7.65
C ALA A 91 -6.60 11.77 6.27
N GLY A 92 -7.56 11.68 5.34
CA GLY A 92 -7.39 12.02 3.92
C GLY A 92 -7.18 10.81 3.01
N THR A 93 -7.18 9.59 3.56
CA THR A 93 -7.24 8.32 2.81
C THR A 93 -8.61 7.67 2.96
N ALA A 94 -8.94 6.70 2.10
CA ALA A 94 -10.18 5.94 2.21
C ALA A 94 -10.26 5.15 3.53
N HIS A 95 -11.46 4.91 4.04
CA HIS A 95 -11.71 4.00 5.17
C HIS A 95 -11.94 2.56 4.70
N ASP A 96 -11.01 2.06 3.89
CA ASP A 96 -11.03 0.70 3.34
C ASP A 96 -9.63 0.10 3.45
N LEU A 97 -9.53 -1.05 4.13
CA LEU A 97 -8.28 -1.77 4.39
C LEU A 97 -7.58 -2.21 3.10
N THR A 98 -8.34 -2.53 2.05
CA THR A 98 -7.81 -3.00 0.75
C THR A 98 -7.59 -1.87 -0.24
N ASN A 99 -8.00 -0.63 0.09
CA ASN A 99 -7.63 0.52 -0.72
C ASN A 99 -6.09 0.68 -0.71
N PRO A 100 -5.42 0.68 -1.88
CA PRO A 100 -3.96 0.64 -1.94
C PRO A 100 -3.27 1.75 -1.15
N VAL A 101 -3.75 2.98 -1.32
CA VAL A 101 -3.16 4.17 -0.69
C VAL A 101 -3.44 4.19 0.81
N ALA A 102 -4.65 3.83 1.23
CA ALA A 102 -4.99 3.75 2.66
C ALA A 102 -4.16 2.66 3.36
N ASN A 103 -4.04 1.47 2.75
CA ASN A 103 -3.26 0.35 3.28
C ASN A 103 -1.79 0.73 3.45
N ILE A 104 -1.17 1.29 2.39
CA ILE A 104 0.23 1.74 2.42
C ILE A 104 0.44 2.78 3.51
N THR A 105 -0.41 3.80 3.56
CA THR A 105 -0.23 4.94 4.47
C THR A 105 -0.42 4.52 5.93
N ALA A 106 -1.41 3.67 6.23
CA ALA A 106 -1.64 3.14 7.57
C ALA A 106 -0.49 2.23 8.05
N ALA A 107 0.02 1.35 7.17
CA ALA A 107 1.16 0.49 7.46
C ALA A 107 2.43 1.30 7.75
N ALA A 108 2.71 2.33 6.94
CA ALA A 108 3.85 3.22 7.16
C ALA A 108 3.72 4.02 8.46
N ASN A 109 2.52 4.45 8.82
CA ASN A 109 2.26 5.12 10.09
C ASN A 109 2.51 4.19 11.29
N TYR A 110 2.03 2.95 11.20
CA TYR A 110 2.35 1.90 12.18
C TYR A 110 3.87 1.65 12.27
N ALA A 111 4.55 1.56 11.13
CA ALA A 111 6.00 1.35 11.10
C ALA A 111 6.78 2.52 11.72
N ALA A 112 6.34 3.75 11.50
CA ALA A 112 6.94 4.94 12.08
C ALA A 112 6.84 4.92 13.61
N ASP A 113 5.66 4.57 14.15
CA ASP A 113 5.45 4.48 15.59
C ASP A 113 6.28 3.36 16.25
N ARG A 114 6.39 2.20 15.58
CA ARG A 114 7.06 1.01 16.16
C ARG A 114 8.55 0.92 15.89
N TYR A 115 9.00 1.42 14.74
CA TYR A 115 10.35 1.21 14.22
C TYR A 115 11.02 2.50 13.74
N GLY A 116 10.35 3.66 13.87
CA GLY A 116 10.84 4.96 13.42
C GLY A 116 10.67 5.24 11.93
N SER A 117 10.54 4.22 11.08
CA SER A 117 10.21 4.33 9.64
C SER A 117 9.88 2.96 9.06
N ILE A 118 9.10 2.93 7.98
CA ILE A 118 8.95 1.72 7.15
C ILE A 118 10.28 1.23 6.56
N ASP A 119 11.26 2.13 6.42
CA ASP A 119 12.59 1.79 5.92
C ASP A 119 13.33 0.80 6.84
N ASN A 120 13.01 0.84 8.14
CA ASN A 120 13.61 -0.02 9.17
C ASN A 120 12.90 -1.38 9.30
N VAL A 121 11.85 -1.63 8.51
CA VAL A 121 11.12 -2.91 8.49
C VAL A 121 11.82 -3.87 7.54
N ASN A 122 12.32 -4.98 8.11
CA ASN A 122 13.10 -5.99 7.41
C ASN A 122 12.47 -7.39 7.42
N SER A 123 11.38 -7.58 8.16
CA SER A 123 10.63 -8.84 8.28
C SER A 123 9.18 -8.65 7.83
N ALA A 124 8.50 -9.76 7.53
CA ALA A 124 7.06 -9.76 7.29
C ALA A 124 6.27 -9.20 8.49
N TYR A 125 5.10 -8.64 8.21
CA TYR A 125 4.19 -8.09 9.22
C TYR A 125 3.46 -9.16 10.03
#